data_AF-A0A9E8ATN0-F1
#
_entry.id   AF-A0A9E8ATN0-F1
#
_cell.length_a   1.000
_cell.length_b   1.000
_cell.length_c   1.000
_cell.angle_alpha   90.00
_cell.angle_beta   90.00
_cell.angle_gamma   90.00
#
_symmetry.space_group_name_H-M   'P 1'
#
loop_
_entity.id
_entity.type
_entity.pdbx_description
1 polymer ?
#
loop_
_entity_poly.entity_id
_entity_poly.type
_entity_poly.pdbx_seq_one_letter_code
_entity_poly.pdbx_strand_id
1 'polypeptide(L)' 'MDKEHGTHIRRFINGWCPGCEESSSLTPGRLNSDGTIEFRTCVDCGETVEDHDPRFWSSAADADEEGLV' A
#
# COMPACT_ATOMS: atom_id res chain seq x y z
N MET A 1 9.99 20.36 -1.72
CA MET A 1 10.89 19.29 -1.25
C MET A 1 10.11 18.54 -0.22
N ASP A 2 9.24 17.67 -0.72
CA ASP A 2 8.12 17.07 -0.02
C ASP A 2 8.62 15.88 0.77
N LYS A 3 8.90 16.11 2.06
CA LYS A 3 9.40 15.14 3.04
C LYS A 3 8.32 14.20 3.59
N GLU A 4 7.22 13.98 2.87
CA GLU A 4 6.07 13.19 3.35
C GLU A 4 6.01 11.79 2.75
N HIS A 5 7.09 11.30 2.17
CA HIS A 5 7.07 10.04 1.41
C HIS A 5 8.26 9.18 1.84
N GLY A 6 8.22 8.63 3.05
CA GLY A 6 9.13 7.55 3.43
C GLY A 6 8.96 6.40 2.45
N THR A 7 10.06 5.92 1.85
CA THR A 7 10.27 4.63 1.13
C THR A 7 9.11 3.99 0.33
N HIS A 8 8.11 4.76 -0.08
CA HIS A 8 6.86 4.25 -0.61
C HIS A 8 7.02 3.85 -2.06
N ILE A 9 7.00 2.54 -2.34
CA ILE A 9 7.20 2.00 -3.69
C ILE A 9 5.89 2.13 -4.48
N ARG A 10 5.76 3.23 -5.22
CA ARG A 10 4.63 3.50 -6.13
C ARG A 10 4.73 2.67 -7.41
N ARG A 11 4.51 1.36 -7.31
CA ARG A 11 4.48 0.42 -8.44
C ARG A 11 3.16 -0.35 -8.47
N PHE A 12 2.81 -0.83 -9.66
CA PHE A 12 1.77 -1.84 -9.82
C PHE A 12 2.17 -3.10 -9.05
N ILE A 13 1.20 -3.71 -8.38
CA ILE A 13 1.34 -5.02 -7.75
C ILE A 13 0.22 -5.92 -8.19
N ASN A 14 0.42 -7.24 -8.11
CA ASN A 14 -0.69 -8.17 -8.09
C ASN A 14 -1.11 -8.36 -6.63
N GLY A 15 -2.35 -7.99 -6.32
CA GLY A 15 -2.93 -8.10 -4.99
C GLY A 15 -4.37 -8.58 -5.08
N TRP A 16 -4.91 -9.00 -3.94
CA TRP A 16 -6.31 -9.44 -3.88
C TRP A 16 -7.25 -8.24 -4.06
N CYS A 17 -8.22 -8.37 -4.97
CA CYS A 17 -9.30 -7.39 -5.14
C CYS A 17 -10.62 -7.96 -4.60
N PRO A 18 -11.24 -7.33 -3.59
CA PRO A 18 -12.52 -7.78 -3.05
C PRO A 18 -13.69 -7.60 -4.04
N GLY A 19 -13.58 -6.66 -4.99
CA GLY A 19 -14.60 -6.45 -6.02
C GLY A 19 -14.59 -7.51 -7.13
N CYS A 20 -13.41 -8.04 -7.47
CA CYS A 20 -13.28 -9.13 -8.44
C CYS A 20 -13.33 -10.51 -7.78
N GLU A 21 -13.15 -10.60 -6.46
CA GLU A 21 -12.98 -11.85 -5.72
C GLU A 21 -11.83 -12.71 -6.27
N GLU A 22 -10.78 -12.05 -6.78
CA GLU A 22 -9.58 -12.67 -7.33
C GLU A 22 -8.35 -11.75 -7.18
N SER A 23 -7.17 -12.29 -7.53
CA SER A 23 -5.94 -11.49 -7.59
C SER A 23 -5.88 -10.71 -8.89
N SER A 24 -5.74 -9.38 -8.79
CA SER A 24 -5.70 -8.46 -9.93
C SER A 24 -4.54 -7.47 -9.78
N SER A 25 -4.24 -6.77 -10.88
CA SER A 25 -3.29 -5.67 -10.88
C SER A 25 -3.88 -4.44 -10.18
N LEU A 26 -3.17 -3.95 -9.17
CA LEU A 26 -3.55 -2.80 -8.36
C LEU A 26 -2.61 -1.62 -8.63
N THR A 27 -3.16 -0.48 -9.03
CA THR A 27 -2.41 0.77 -9.24
C THR A 27 -2.07 1.43 -7.90
N PRO A 28 -0.87 2.02 -7.76
CA PRO A 28 -0.54 2.83 -6.59
C PRO A 28 -1.46 4.06 -6.51
N GLY A 29 -1.73 4.52 -5.30
CA GLY A 29 -2.69 5.59 -5.06
C GLY A 29 -2.27 6.54 -3.94
N ARG A 30 -3.24 7.04 -3.19
CA ARG A 30 -3.01 7.96 -2.08
C ARG A 30 -2.89 7.19 -0.78
N LEU A 31 -2.20 7.75 0.18
CA LEU A 31 -2.20 7.21 1.53
C LEU A 31 -3.53 7.51 2.22
N ASN A 32 -3.84 6.71 3.24
CA ASN A 32 -4.92 6.96 4.16
C ASN A 32 -4.70 8.25 4.97
N SER A 33 -5.72 8.68 5.71
CA SER A 33 -5.70 9.94 6.46
C SER A 33 -4.52 10.04 7.45
N ASP A 34 -4.06 8.91 7.96
CA ASP A 34 -2.93 8.79 8.88
C ASP A 34 -1.57 8.74 8.17
N GLY A 35 -1.55 8.73 6.83
CA GLY A 35 -0.33 8.75 6.04
C GLY A 35 0.48 7.46 6.10
N THR A 36 -0.12 6.35 6.53
CA THR A 36 0.60 5.09 6.79
C THR A 36 0.33 4.05 5.70
N ILE A 37 -0.93 3.88 5.29
CA ILE A 37 -1.36 2.79 4.41
C ILE A 37 -1.74 3.33 3.03
N GLU A 38 -1.33 2.67 1.95
CA GLU A 38 -1.69 3.06 0.58
C GLU A 38 -3.05 2.49 0.15
N PHE A 39 -3.93 3.36 -0.33
CA PHE A 39 -5.07 2.94 -1.13
C PHE A 39 -4.63 2.63 -2.55
N ARG A 40 -4.95 1.43 -3.02
CA ARG A 40 -4.66 0.99 -4.38
C ARG A 40 -5.95 0.72 -5.14
N THR A 41 -5.94 0.98 -6.44
CA THR A 41 -7.13 0.81 -7.28
C THR A 41 -6.97 -0.38 -8.22
N CYS A 42 -7.95 -1.28 -8.22
CA CYS A 42 -7.99 -2.41 -9.14
C CYS A 42 -8.17 -1.92 -10.58
N VAL A 43 -7.31 -2.39 -11.49
CA VAL A 43 -7.40 -2.02 -12.91
C VAL A 43 -8.62 -2.62 -13.61
N ASP A 44 -9.10 -3.77 -13.13
CA ASP A 44 -10.18 -4.52 -13.78
C ASP A 44 -11.56 -4.00 -13.41
N CYS A 45 -11.81 -3.70 -12.12
CA CYS A 45 -13.12 -3.25 -11.65
C CYS A 45 -13.16 -1.80 -11.13
N GLY A 46 -12.00 -1.16 -10.95
CA GLY A 46 -11.92 0.20 -10.39
C GLY A 46 -12.12 0.29 -8.88
N GLU A 47 -12.30 -0.84 -8.19
CA GLU A 47 -12.47 -0.88 -6.72
C GLU A 47 -11.20 -0.38 -6.02
N THR A 48 -11.36 0.39 -4.96
CA THR A 48 -10.24 0.90 -4.17
C THR A 48 -10.07 0.04 -2.93
N VAL A 49 -8.86 -0.49 -2.74
CA VAL A 49 -8.50 -1.44 -1.70
C VAL A 49 -7.41 -0.81 -0.85
N GLU A 50 -7.57 -0.89 0.48
CA GLU A 50 -6.50 -0.51 1.40
C GLU A 50 -5.43 -1.62 1.42
N ASP A 51 -4.18 -1.27 1.11
CA ASP A 51 -3.09 -2.23 1.01
C ASP A 51 -2.45 -2.48 2.39
N HIS A 52 -2.87 -3.56 3.03
CA HIS A 52 -2.36 -3.94 4.35
C HIS A 52 -1.01 -4.70 4.30
N ASP A 53 -0.29 -4.71 3.17
CA ASP A 53 1.03 -5.31 3.11
C ASP A 53 2.07 -4.29 3.64
N PRO A 54 2.76 -4.63 4.75
CA PRO A 54 3.66 -3.70 5.44
C PRO A 54 4.83 -3.22 4.56
N ARG A 55 5.12 -3.90 3.44
CA ARG A 55 6.15 -3.49 2.47
C ARG A 55 5.78 -2.22 1.70
N PHE A 56 4.50 -1.84 1.69
CA PHE A 56 4.00 -0.67 0.96
C PHE A 56 3.51 0.45 1.88
N TRP A 57 3.84 0.40 3.18
CA TRP A 57 3.49 1.46 4.11
C TRP A 57 4.51 2.62 4.05
N SER A 58 4.04 3.85 4.29
CA SER A 58 4.85 5.07 4.12
C SER A 58 5.63 5.50 5.37
N SER A 59 5.42 4.83 6.50
CA SER A 59 6.03 5.17 7.79
C SER A 59 7.06 4.12 8.18
N ALA A 60 8.33 4.53 8.27
CA ALA A 60 9.42 3.72 8.82
C ALA A 60 9.37 3.52 10.35
N ALA A 61 8.22 3.72 11.00
CA ALA A 61 8.09 3.58 12.45
C ALA A 61 7.88 2.12 12.91
N ASP A 62 7.65 1.18 11.98
CA ASP A 62 7.46 -0.27 12.28
C ASP A 62 8.48 -1.18 11.57
N ALA A 63 9.61 -0.64 11.10
CA ALA A 63 10.78 -1.45 10.74
C ALA A 63 11.74 -1.70 11.92
N ASP A 64 11.39 -1.19 13.11
CA ASP A 64 12.17 -1.28 14.36
C ASP A 64 11.33 -1.86 15.50
N GLU A 65 10.75 -3.05 15.32
CA GLU A 65 10.47 -3.95 16.46
C GLU A 65 10.66 -5.43 16.07
N GLU A 66 11.81 -5.75 15.48
CA GLU A 66 12.41 -7.08 15.65
C GLU A 66 13.72 -6.87 16.43
N GLY A 67 13.55 -6.68 17.75
CA GLY A 67 14.63 -6.98 18.68
C GLY A 67 14.93 -8.48 18.62
N LEU A 68 15.98 -8.85 17.89
CA LEU A 68 16.65 -10.13 18.06
C LEU A 68 18.15 -9.86 18.16
N VAL A 69 18.59 -9.75 19.41
CA VAL A 69 19.97 -9.95 19.87
C VAL A 69 20.34 -11.42 19.76
#